data_AF-A0A7W0ZGB1-F1
#
_entry.id   AF-A0A7W0ZGB1-F1
#
_cell.length_a   1.000
_cell.length_b   1.000
_cell.length_c   1.000
_cell.angle_alpha   90.00
_cell.angle_beta   90.00
_cell.angle_gamma   90.00
#
_symmetry.space_group_name_H-M   'P 1'
#
loop_
_entity.id
_entity.type
_entity.pdbx_description
1 polymer ?
#
loop_
_entity_poly.entity_id
_entity_poly.type
_entity_poly.pdbx_seq_one_letter_code
_entity_poly.pdbx_strand_id
1 'polypeptide(L)' 'MTSSKSSSRRPLVKALLCPASLKGVLSARVASAALARGVREAGADAVELPVADGGEGTAEVLQA' A
#
# COMPACT_ATOMS: atom_id res chain seq x y z
N MET A 1 8.81 -3.93 39.73
CA MET A 1 8.54 -4.61 38.44
C MET A 1 7.11 -4.30 38.03
N THR A 2 6.86 -3.15 37.41
CA THR A 2 5.53 -2.79 36.91
C THR A 2 5.56 -2.89 35.39
N SER A 3 4.79 -3.85 34.88
CA SER A 3 4.67 -4.19 33.47
C SER A 3 4.06 -3.00 32.71
N SER A 4 4.83 -2.41 31.80
CA SER A 4 4.32 -1.45 30.82
C SER A 4 3.43 -2.21 29.85
N LYS A 5 2.11 -2.12 30.04
CA LYS A 5 1.12 -2.58 29.07
C LYS A 5 1.35 -1.77 27.78
N SER A 6 2.03 -2.40 26.82
CA SER A 6 2.10 -1.91 25.44
C SER A 6 0.68 -1.88 24.89
N SER A 7 0.03 -0.72 25.02
CA SER A 7 -1.23 -0.45 24.37
C SER A 7 -0.96 -0.51 22.87
N SER A 8 -1.45 -1.57 22.23
CA SER A 8 -1.54 -1.69 20.77
C SER A 8 -2.34 -0.50 20.26
N ARG A 9 -1.68 0.65 20.05
CA ARG A 9 -2.28 1.75 19.31
C ARG A 9 -2.38 1.28 17.88
N ARG A 10 -3.61 0.96 17.47
CA ARG A 10 -3.93 0.87 16.06
C ARG A 10 -3.47 2.17 15.40
N PRO A 11 -2.85 2.12 14.21
CA PRO A 11 -2.49 3.32 13.47
C PRO A 11 -3.73 4.22 13.37
N LEU A 12 -3.58 5.49 13.74
CA LEU A 12 -4.69 6.46 13.69
C LEU A 12 -5.15 6.71 12.24
N VAL A 13 -4.27 6.43 11.28
CA VAL A 13 -4.50 6.59 9.85
C VAL A 13 -4.31 5.25 9.15
N LYS A 14 -5.29 4.90 8.32
CA LYS A 14 -5.25 3.76 7.40
C LYS A 14 -5.44 4.25 5.98
N ALA A 15 -4.41 4.09 5.15
CA ALA A 15 -4.41 4.55 3.77
C ALA A 15 -4.68 3.39 2.81
N LEU A 16 -5.59 3.61 1.86
CA LEU A 16 -5.80 2.73 0.71
C LEU A 16 -4.98 3.28 -0.47
N LEU A 17 -4.07 2.46 -0.99
CA LEU A 17 -3.10 2.85 -1.99
C LEU A 17 -3.53 2.26 -3.34
N CYS A 18 -4.12 3.11 -4.19
CA CYS A 18 -4.67 2.70 -5.49
C CYS A 18 -3.92 3.29 -6.71
N PRO A 19 -2.60 3.12 -6.85
CA PRO A 19 -1.91 3.62 -8.02
C PRO A 19 -2.21 2.76 -9.26
N ALA A 20 -2.21 3.42 -10.42
CA ALA A 20 -2.04 2.78 -11.72
C ALA A 20 -0.54 2.67 -12.07
N SER A 21 -0.21 2.06 -13.21
CA SER A 21 1.17 2.00 -13.69
C SER A 21 1.73 3.38 -14.02
N LEU A 22 3.01 3.61 -13.71
CA LEU A 22 3.80 4.70 -14.26
C LEU A 22 4.43 4.17 -15.54
N LYS A 23 3.80 4.43 -16.69
CA LYS A 23 4.16 3.80 -17.97
C LYS A 23 5.65 3.96 -18.30
N GLY A 24 6.32 2.84 -18.54
CA GLY A 24 7.77 2.78 -18.82
C GLY A 24 8.67 2.94 -17.59
N VAL A 25 8.13 3.07 -16.38
CA VAL A 25 8.89 3.27 -15.15
C VAL A 25 8.56 2.22 -14.09
N LEU A 26 7.32 2.18 -13.59
CA LEU A 26 6.89 1.27 -12.53
C LEU A 26 5.55 0.61 -12.90
N SER A 27 5.43 -0.69 -12.64
CA SER A 27 4.11 -1.34 -12.64
C SER A 27 3.26 -0.83 -11.48
N ALA A 28 1.93 -0.97 -11.58
CA ALA A 28 1.00 -0.58 -10.52
C ALA A 28 1.32 -1.28 -9.18
N ARG A 29 1.73 -2.55 -9.24
CA ARG A 29 2.17 -3.34 -8.06
C ARG A 29 3.41 -2.75 -7.40
N VAL A 30 4.43 -2.40 -8.20
CA VAL A 30 5.67 -1.82 -7.65
C VAL A 30 5.42 -0.41 -7.09
N ALA A 31 4.59 0.39 -7.75
CA ALA A 31 4.17 1.70 -7.23
C ALA A 31 3.42 1.57 -5.89
N SER A 32 2.52 0.58 -5.76
CA SER A 32 1.79 0.29 -4.52
C SER A 32 2.75 -0.06 -3.38
N ALA A 33 3.71 -0.95 -3.63
CA ALA A 33 4.71 -1.35 -2.65
C ALA A 33 5.59 -0.17 -2.19
N ALA A 34 5.97 0.71 -3.12
CA ALA A 34 6.76 1.91 -2.81
C ALA A 34 5.97 2.89 -1.93
N LEU A 35 4.69 3.14 -2.24
CA LEU A 35 3.80 3.95 -1.41
C LEU A 35 3.62 3.32 -0.03
N ALA A 36 3.40 2.01 0.03
CA ALA A 36 3.14 1.30 1.28
C ALA A 36 4.35 1.35 2.22
N ARG A 37 5.56 1.26 1.67
CA ARG A 37 6.80 1.49 2.43
C ARG A 37 6.79 2.87 3.08
N GLY A 38 6.62 3.94 2.30
CA GLY A 38 6.63 5.31 2.83
C GLY A 38 5.52 5.59 3.85
N VAL A 39 4.31 5.07 3.62
CA VAL A 39 3.18 5.22 4.54
C VAL A 39 3.43 4.51 5.87
N ARG A 40 4.00 3.29 5.84
CA ARG A 40 4.36 2.55 7.04
C ARG A 40 5.51 3.21 7.79
N GLU A 41 6.53 3.72 7.08
CA GLU A 41 7.62 4.52 7.67
C GLU A 41 7.10 5.79 8.35
N ALA A 42 6.02 6.38 7.83
CA ALA A 42 5.32 7.52 8.43
C ALA A 42 4.38 7.14 9.61
N GLY A 43 4.31 5.86 10.01
CA GLY A 43 3.53 5.39 11.15
C GLY A 43 2.05 5.14 10.87
N ALA A 44 1.64 5.02 9.61
CA ALA A 44 0.27 4.72 9.20
C ALA A 44 0.11 3.27 8.70
N ASP A 45 -1.12 2.75 8.74
CA ASP A 45 -1.47 1.47 8.10
C ASP A 45 -1.62 1.66 6.58
N ALA A 46 -1.18 0.67 5.80
CA ALA A 46 -1.19 0.73 4.34
C ALA A 46 -1.86 -0.53 3.78
N VAL A 47 -2.94 -0.31 3.03
CA VAL A 47 -3.63 -1.33 2.23
C VAL A 47 -3.32 -1.07 0.77
N GLU A 48 -2.67 -2.05 0.14
CA GLU A 48 -2.30 -1.98 -1.27
C GLU A 48 -3.44 -2.48 -2.15
N LEU A 49 -3.85 -1.68 -3.14
CA LEU A 49 -4.89 -2.03 -4.10
C LEU A 49 -4.51 -1.45 -5.48
N PRO A 50 -3.46 -1.98 -6.15
CA PRO A 50 -3.09 -1.52 -7.48
C PRO A 50 -4.27 -1.63 -8.44
N VAL A 51 -4.41 -0.66 -9.33
CA VAL A 51 -5.53 -0.59 -10.30
C VAL A 51 -5.03 -0.47 -11.73
N ALA A 52 -5.93 -0.72 -12.68
CA ALA A 52 -5.74 -0.51 -14.10
C ALA A 52 -7.08 -0.10 -14.73
N ASP A 53 -7.04 0.46 -15.94
CA ASP A 53 -8.18 1.05 -16.64
C ASP A 53 -8.83 0.11 -17.69
N GLY A 54 -8.33 -1.12 -17.82
CA GLY A 54 -8.73 -2.07 -18.87
C GLY A 54 -7.65 -2.28 -19.94
N GLY A 55 -6.59 -1.48 -19.95
CA GLY A 55 -5.45 -1.63 -20.86
C GLY A 55 -4.36 -2.59 -20.35
N GLU A 56 -3.13 -2.33 -20.80
CA GLU A 56 -1.91 -3.00 -20.35
C GLU A 56 -1.80 -2.95 -18.81
N GLY A 57 -1.45 -4.08 -18.18
CA GLY A 57 -1.36 -4.17 -16.72
C GLY A 57 -2.66 -4.60 -16.02
N THR A 58 -3.80 -4.67 -16.74
CA THR A 58 -5.09 -5.03 -16.14
C THR A 58 -5.14 -6.46 -15.65
N ALA A 59 -4.63 -7.41 -16.44
CA ALA A 59 -4.60 -8.81 -16.04
C ALA A 59 -3.75 -8.98 -14.78
N GLU A 60 -2.62 -8.28 -14.70
CA GLU A 60 -1.67 -8.33 -13.61
C GLU A 60 -2.28 -7.81 -12.31
N VAL A 61 -3.13 -6.78 -12.31
CA VAL A 61 -3.73 -6.24 -11.08
C VAL A 61 -4.96 -7.03 -10.60
N LEU A 62 -5.62 -7.79 -11.48
CA LEU A 62 -6.79 -8.62 -11.14
C LEU A 62 -6.45 -10.02 -10.63
N GLN A 63 -5.19 -10.45 -10.68
CA GLN A 63 -4.75 -11.75 -10.14
C GLN A 63 -4.99 -11.82 -8.63
N ALA A 64 -5.68 -12.89 -8.20
CA ALA A 64 -6.04 -13.21 -6.81
C ALA A 64 -4.86 -13.69 -5.96
#